data_AF-A0A7S0IV48-F1
#
_entry.id   AF-A0A7S0IV48-F1
#
_cell.length_a   1.000
_cell.length_b   1.000
_cell.length_c   1.000
_cell.angle_alpha   90.00
_cell.angle_beta   90.00
_cell.angle_gamma   90.00
#
_symmetry.space_group_name_H-M   'P 1'
#
loop_
_entity.id
_entity.type
_entity.pdbx_description
1 polymer ?
#
loop_
_entity_poly.entity_id
_entity_poly.type
_entity_poly.pdbx_seq_one_letter_code
_entity_poly.pdbx_strand_id
1 'polypeptide(L)'
;MCAITLILASARPAVAMLASDARSAVSAGRSIRACMQVGVGPSVDAGEAIRKGSAGSRLRLGDARALLKDTLDAAASSPAGPGAHEDERFGSDPSVARWRTFQRERPATAVDNLRAAASISASIGSGGGGSYAAAAGLRTSYFAANALLGSLAAEVHERLQAGAGSGGRSGLDIDAATASRLLLETVMVYEQDYRAISEGEYKMPWDMAMLGHRQYTPAYALRQSALFVTEAVATLGRRQRQDAPGVWLGSAPGLYPDYYKNNFHYQTDGWMSSGSAAVYETSTETLFLGRQDAMQRQTLRPLLRALRRTGASAPKVLEVACGTGRFATFVRDNLPRAELTATDLSPFYLEAARENDAYWRRARP
;
A
#
# COMPACT_ATOMS: atom_id res chain seq x y z
N MET A 1 -6.55 -0.48 10.37
CA MET A 1 -6.24 -0.37 8.93
C MET A 1 -4.95 0.43 8.81
N CYS A 2 -3.87 -0.17 8.30
CA CYS A 2 -2.68 0.60 7.91
C CYS A 2 -3.03 1.45 6.69
N ALA A 3 -3.01 2.77 6.85
CA ALA A 3 -3.14 3.71 5.75
C ALA A 3 -1.81 3.76 4.99
N ILE A 4 -1.84 3.39 3.70
CA ILE A 4 -0.77 3.76 2.76
C ILE A 4 -1.06 5.22 2.40
N THR A 5 -0.35 6.16 3.04
CA THR A 5 -0.44 7.58 2.75
C THR A 5 0.42 7.91 1.54
N LEU A 6 -0.21 8.14 0.39
CA LEU A 6 0.45 8.71 -0.79
C LEU A 6 0.37 10.25 -0.68
N ILE A 7 1.50 10.93 -0.47
CA ILE A 7 1.55 12.40 -0.44
C ILE A 7 1.57 12.93 -1.87
N LEU A 8 0.47 13.53 -2.32
CA LEU A 8 0.42 14.31 -3.57
C LEU A 8 0.53 15.81 -3.26
N ALA A 9 1.69 16.40 -3.54
CA ALA A 9 1.85 17.85 -3.52
C ALA A 9 1.33 18.45 -4.85
N SER A 10 0.23 19.21 -4.80
CA SER A 10 -0.22 20.03 -5.93
C SER A 10 0.29 21.46 -5.79
N ALA A 11 1.15 21.93 -6.70
CA ALA A 11 1.49 23.35 -6.82
C ALA A 11 0.47 24.06 -7.73
N ARG A 12 -0.10 25.18 -7.28
CA ARG A 12 -0.99 26.06 -8.05
C ARG A 12 -0.22 26.83 -9.15
N PRO A 13 -0.89 27.34 -10.20
CA PRO A 13 -0.24 27.81 -11.43
C PRO A 13 0.21 29.27 -11.31
N ALA A 14 1.51 29.48 -11.12
CA ALA A 14 2.14 30.81 -11.29
C ALA A 14 3.47 30.74 -12.08
N VAL A 15 3.80 29.60 -12.69
CA VAL A 15 5.13 29.35 -13.28
C VAL A 15 5.04 29.12 -14.79
N ALA A 16 4.32 30.01 -15.51
CA ALA A 16 4.26 29.97 -16.97
C ALA A 16 5.30 30.89 -17.65
N MET A 17 6.08 31.68 -16.90
CA MET A 17 6.98 32.70 -17.47
C MET A 17 8.49 32.38 -17.39
N LEU A 18 8.88 31.23 -16.83
CA LEU A 18 10.30 30.86 -16.61
C LEU A 18 10.85 29.82 -17.61
N ALA A 19 10.02 29.32 -18.53
CA ALA A 19 10.40 28.23 -19.44
C ALA A 19 11.13 28.70 -20.72
N SER A 20 11.13 30.00 -21.04
CA SER A 20 11.91 30.54 -22.17
C SER A 20 13.39 30.68 -21.84
N ASP A 21 13.70 31.12 -20.62
CA ASP A 21 15.08 31.50 -20.24
C ASP A 21 15.96 30.29 -19.87
N ALA A 22 15.33 29.15 -19.51
CA ALA A 22 16.05 27.91 -19.20
C ALA A 22 16.69 27.25 -20.44
N ARG A 23 16.20 27.51 -21.66
CA ARG A 23 16.81 26.97 -22.89
C ARG A 23 18.14 27.63 -23.25
N SER A 24 18.35 28.88 -22.82
CA SER A 24 19.59 29.62 -23.09
C SER A 24 20.72 29.27 -22.11
N ALA A 25 20.40 28.83 -20.88
CA ALA A 25 21.41 28.53 -19.85
C ALA A 25 22.07 27.14 -20.00
N VAL A 26 21.43 26.20 -20.69
CA VAL A 26 21.94 24.82 -20.88
C VAL A 26 23.06 24.75 -21.93
N SER A 27 23.15 25.69 -22.87
CA SER A 27 24.28 25.75 -23.83
C SER A 27 25.56 26.37 -23.26
N ALA A 28 25.52 26.95 -22.05
CA ALA A 28 26.64 27.65 -21.43
C ALA A 28 27.10 27.06 -20.08
N GLY A 29 26.65 25.85 -19.73
CA GLY A 29 27.17 25.12 -18.56
C GLY A 29 26.99 25.83 -17.21
N ARG A 30 25.86 26.52 -16.98
CA ARG A 30 25.54 27.14 -15.68
C ARG A 30 24.30 26.52 -15.03
N SER A 31 24.40 26.25 -13.72
CA SER A 31 23.37 25.63 -12.88
C SER A 31 22.13 26.53 -12.72
N ILE A 32 20.94 25.98 -12.97
CA ILE A 32 19.63 26.66 -12.84
C ILE A 32 19.14 26.58 -11.38
N ARG A 33 18.86 27.74 -10.77
CA ARG A 33 18.17 27.90 -9.47
C ARG A 33 16.66 27.83 -9.65
N ALA A 34 15.95 27.06 -8.83
CA ALA A 34 14.51 27.17 -8.63
C ALA A 34 14.23 27.61 -7.18
N CYS A 35 13.41 28.66 -7.01
CA CYS A 35 13.04 29.26 -5.73
C CYS A 35 11.62 28.81 -5.36
N MET A 36 11.39 28.35 -4.13
CA MET A 36 10.05 28.02 -3.60
C MET A 36 9.79 28.88 -2.37
N GLN A 37 8.78 29.76 -2.44
CA GLN A 37 8.28 30.57 -1.32
C GLN A 37 7.28 29.75 -0.50
N VAL A 38 7.44 29.74 0.83
CA VAL A 38 6.46 29.20 1.79
C VAL A 38 5.76 30.39 2.45
N GLY A 39 4.44 30.48 2.27
CA GLY A 39 3.61 31.53 2.85
C GLY A 39 3.23 31.22 4.31
N VAL A 40 3.50 32.18 5.19
CA VAL A 40 2.98 32.27 6.56
C VAL A 40 1.91 33.37 6.54
N GLY A 41 0.79 33.19 7.24
CA GLY A 41 -0.18 34.27 7.48
C GLY A 41 -0.63 34.29 8.94
N PRO A 42 -1.49 35.25 9.34
CA PRO A 42 -1.62 36.62 8.85
C PRO A 42 -1.15 37.66 9.90
N SER A 43 -1.06 38.92 9.47
CA SER A 43 -0.85 40.14 10.27
C SER A 43 0.57 40.47 10.75
N VAL A 44 1.45 40.89 9.82
CA VAL A 44 2.38 42.00 10.10
C VAL A 44 2.66 42.73 8.77
N ASP A 45 2.68 44.07 8.80
CA ASP A 45 2.83 45.00 7.68
C ASP A 45 3.83 44.56 6.59
N ALA A 46 3.35 44.48 5.34
CA ALA A 46 4.09 43.99 4.18
C ALA A 46 5.12 44.97 3.59
N GLY A 47 5.47 46.06 4.29
CA GLY A 47 6.30 47.15 3.76
C GLY A 47 7.81 47.04 4.02
N GLU A 48 8.25 46.31 5.06
CA GLU A 48 9.62 46.45 5.57
C GLU A 48 10.52 45.21 5.38
N ALA A 49 9.94 44.01 5.23
CA ALA A 49 10.69 42.77 5.04
C ALA A 49 11.34 42.61 3.64
N ILE A 50 10.97 43.45 2.66
CA ILE A 50 11.43 43.34 1.27
C ILE A 50 12.90 43.81 1.09
N ARG A 51 13.50 44.50 2.07
CA ARG A 51 14.86 45.06 1.93
C ARG A 51 16.00 44.28 2.60
N LYS A 52 15.73 43.21 3.36
CA LYS A 52 16.79 42.44 4.04
C LYS A 52 16.53 40.93 3.97
N GLY A 53 16.94 40.28 2.88
CA GLY A 53 16.79 38.83 2.78
C GLY A 53 17.26 38.16 1.49
N SER A 54 18.20 38.76 0.75
CA SER A 54 18.86 38.05 -0.36
C SER A 54 20.02 37.18 0.16
N ALA A 55 19.70 36.06 0.79
CA ALA A 55 20.70 35.04 1.10
C ALA A 55 20.04 33.66 1.02
N GLY A 56 20.43 32.89 0.00
CA GLY A 56 19.86 31.56 -0.25
C GLY A 56 20.31 30.55 0.81
N SER A 57 19.36 30.08 1.62
CA SER A 57 19.55 28.91 2.48
C SER A 57 19.17 27.64 1.72
N ARG A 58 20.17 26.85 1.29
CA ARG A 58 19.96 25.44 0.98
C ARG A 58 19.72 24.73 2.32
N LEU A 59 18.54 24.14 2.54
CA LEU A 59 18.34 23.23 3.67
C LEU A 59 19.34 22.08 3.53
N ARG A 60 20.25 21.96 4.50
CA ARG A 60 21.17 20.84 4.59
C ARG A 60 20.38 19.62 5.06
N LEU A 61 20.86 18.41 4.78
CA LEU A 61 20.22 17.16 5.21
C LEU A 61 19.99 17.13 6.75
N GLY A 62 20.87 17.79 7.51
CA GLY A 62 20.70 18.00 8.95
C GLY A 62 19.50 18.87 9.32
N ASP A 63 19.21 19.91 8.53
CA ASP A 63 18.08 20.81 8.74
C ASP A 63 16.76 20.10 8.42
N ALA A 64 16.74 19.26 7.38
CA ALA A 64 15.57 18.42 7.05
C ALA A 64 15.30 17.38 8.16
N ARG A 65 16.37 16.81 8.75
CA ARG A 65 16.27 15.87 9.87
C ARG A 65 15.76 16.55 11.14
N ALA A 66 16.21 17.77 11.43
CA ALA A 66 15.73 18.56 12.56
C ALA A 66 14.26 18.93 12.39
N LEU A 67 13.87 19.40 11.19
CA LEU A 67 12.47 19.73 10.88
C LEU A 67 11.54 18.51 10.99
N LEU A 68 11.99 17.33 10.53
CA LEU A 68 11.25 16.09 10.66
C LEU A 68 11.09 15.71 12.14
N LYS A 69 12.16 15.81 12.93
CA LYS A 69 12.13 15.52 14.36
C LYS A 69 11.15 16.45 15.10
N ASP A 70 11.22 17.75 14.86
CA ASP A 70 10.34 18.73 15.51
C ASP A 70 8.87 18.51 15.12
N THR A 71 8.61 18.09 13.88
CA THR A 71 7.26 17.75 13.42
C THR A 71 6.73 16.48 14.10
N LEU A 72 7.59 15.47 14.28
CA LEU A 72 7.24 14.22 14.97
C LEU A 72 6.99 14.45 16.47
N ASP A 73 7.83 15.27 17.11
CA ASP A 73 7.70 15.61 18.53
C ASP A 73 6.42 16.44 18.78
N ALA A 74 6.09 17.37 17.89
CA ALA A 74 4.84 18.12 17.94
C ALA A 74 3.61 17.20 17.74
N ALA A 75 3.68 16.26 16.81
CA ALA A 75 2.60 15.29 16.57
C ALA A 75 2.38 14.32 17.75
N ALA A 76 3.45 13.96 18.47
CA ALA A 76 3.37 13.10 19.66
C ALA A 76 2.69 13.78 20.88
N SER A 77 2.58 15.11 20.88
CA SER A 77 2.04 15.89 22.00
C SER A 77 0.54 16.18 21.92
N SER A 78 -0.15 15.77 20.84
CA SER A 78 -1.58 16.00 20.67
C SER A 78 -2.42 14.92 21.38
N PRO A 79 -3.48 15.28 22.14
CA PRO A 79 -4.39 14.32 22.78
C PRO A 79 -5.26 13.56 21.77
N ALA A 80 -5.35 14.06 20.54
CA ALA A 80 -5.96 13.35 19.43
C ALA A 80 -4.89 12.50 18.73
N GLY A 81 -5.17 11.21 18.50
CA GLY A 81 -4.22 10.33 17.82
C GLY A 81 -3.79 10.88 16.45
N PRO A 82 -2.61 10.49 15.92
CA PRO A 82 -2.01 11.12 14.73
C PRO A 82 -2.97 11.29 13.54
N GLY A 83 -3.84 10.31 13.29
CA GLY A 83 -4.81 10.35 12.19
C GLY A 83 -5.91 11.42 12.33
N ALA A 84 -6.27 11.83 13.55
CA ALA A 84 -7.27 12.89 13.76
C ALA A 84 -6.72 14.27 13.41
N HIS A 85 -5.43 14.51 13.67
CA HIS A 85 -4.74 15.75 13.27
C HIS A 85 -4.51 15.81 11.75
N GLU A 86 -4.26 14.67 11.12
CA GLU A 86 -4.13 14.58 9.67
C GLU A 86 -5.47 14.85 8.95
N ASP A 87 -6.60 14.41 9.51
CA ASP A 87 -7.94 14.66 8.94
C ASP A 87 -8.28 16.17 8.82
N GLU A 88 -7.71 17.01 9.70
CA GLU A 88 -7.87 18.48 9.62
C GLU A 88 -7.03 19.09 8.49
N ARG A 89 -5.90 18.47 8.15
CA ARG A 89 -4.93 19.00 7.18
C ARG A 89 -5.13 18.42 5.77
N PHE A 90 -5.57 17.17 5.69
CA PHE A 90 -5.68 16.41 4.45
C PHE A 90 -7.11 15.93 4.24
N GLY A 91 -7.69 16.32 3.10
CA GLY A 91 -9.00 15.81 2.71
C GLY A 91 -8.95 14.33 2.36
N SER A 92 -9.76 13.52 3.05
CA SER A 92 -9.99 12.12 2.66
C SER A 92 -10.84 12.04 1.38
N ASP A 93 -10.50 11.10 0.49
CA ASP A 93 -11.32 10.81 -0.68
C ASP A 93 -12.73 10.31 -0.24
N PRO A 94 -13.82 10.63 -0.97
CA PRO A 94 -15.17 10.18 -0.61
C PRO A 94 -15.32 8.66 -0.42
N SER A 95 -14.44 7.85 -1.02
CA SER A 95 -14.38 6.40 -0.76
C SER A 95 -14.22 6.03 0.71
N VAL A 96 -13.56 6.87 1.52
CA VAL A 96 -13.27 6.59 2.93
C VAL A 96 -14.51 6.72 3.80
N ALA A 97 -15.50 7.51 3.38
CA ALA A 97 -16.67 7.86 4.20
C ALA A 97 -17.45 6.64 4.69
N ARG A 98 -17.65 5.63 3.83
CA ARG A 98 -18.35 4.38 4.18
C ARG A 98 -17.64 3.61 5.30
N TRP A 99 -16.30 3.61 5.29
CA TRP A 99 -15.48 2.88 6.25
C TRP A 99 -15.40 3.56 7.62
N ARG A 100 -15.63 4.88 7.68
CA ARG A 100 -15.67 5.63 8.95
C ARG A 100 -16.85 5.24 9.83
N THR A 101 -17.97 4.83 9.24
CA THR A 101 -19.20 4.50 9.98
C THR A 101 -19.52 3.00 9.99
N PHE A 102 -18.86 2.20 9.14
CA PHE A 102 -19.13 0.78 8.99
C PHE A 102 -19.09 0.02 10.34
N GLN A 103 -20.28 -0.41 10.77
CA GLN A 103 -20.53 -1.22 11.98
C GLN A 103 -19.84 -0.72 13.27
N ARG A 104 -19.60 0.59 13.41
CA ARG A 104 -19.02 1.15 14.64
C ARG A 104 -20.02 1.23 15.80
N GLU A 105 -21.26 1.63 15.50
CA GLU A 105 -22.29 1.88 16.53
C GLU A 105 -23.27 0.71 16.68
N ARG A 106 -23.46 -0.08 15.62
CA ARG A 106 -24.35 -1.25 15.60
C ARG A 106 -23.68 -2.40 14.85
N PRO A 107 -22.97 -3.29 15.56
CA PRO A 107 -22.45 -4.52 14.97
C PRO A 107 -23.61 -5.36 14.42
N ALA A 108 -23.50 -5.82 13.17
CA ALA A 108 -24.53 -6.66 12.57
C ALA A 108 -24.33 -8.13 12.93
N THR A 109 -25.39 -8.94 12.86
CA THR A 109 -25.29 -10.38 13.08
C THR A 109 -24.56 -11.06 11.90
N ALA A 110 -24.10 -12.30 12.12
CA ALA A 110 -23.46 -13.06 11.05
C ALA A 110 -24.40 -13.27 9.85
N VAL A 111 -25.69 -13.48 10.10
CA VAL A 111 -26.69 -13.65 9.04
C VAL A 111 -26.89 -12.36 8.25
N ASP A 112 -26.94 -11.21 8.92
CA ASP A 112 -27.07 -9.91 8.25
C ASP A 112 -25.86 -9.60 7.39
N ASN A 113 -24.65 -9.91 7.89
CA ASN A 113 -23.41 -9.78 7.13
C ASN A 113 -23.43 -10.63 5.85
N LEU A 114 -23.85 -11.90 5.95
CA LEU A 114 -23.93 -12.81 4.82
C LEU A 114 -24.97 -12.37 3.79
N ARG A 115 -26.14 -11.89 4.24
CA ARG A 115 -27.18 -11.34 3.33
C ARG A 115 -26.67 -10.11 2.59
N ALA A 116 -26.05 -9.17 3.30
CA ALA A 116 -25.46 -7.99 2.69
C ALA A 116 -24.36 -8.37 1.69
N ALA A 117 -23.51 -9.34 2.05
CA ALA A 117 -22.44 -9.79 1.18
C ALA A 117 -22.95 -10.45 -0.11
N ALA A 118 -24.00 -11.28 0.00
CA ALA A 118 -24.66 -11.89 -1.15
C ALA A 118 -25.33 -10.83 -2.04
N SER A 119 -25.99 -9.84 -1.44
CA SER A 119 -26.63 -8.75 -2.17
C SER A 119 -25.62 -7.90 -2.96
N ILE A 120 -24.47 -7.59 -2.35
CA ILE A 120 -23.37 -6.87 -3.01
C ILE A 120 -22.78 -7.71 -4.15
N SER A 121 -22.54 -9.00 -3.92
CA SER A 121 -21.99 -9.88 -4.95
C SER A 121 -22.93 -9.98 -6.16
N ALA A 122 -24.24 -10.06 -5.91
CA ALA A 122 -25.26 -10.06 -6.95
C ALA A 122 -25.33 -8.72 -7.71
N SER A 123 -25.16 -7.57 -7.03
CA SER A 123 -25.20 -6.25 -7.67
C SER A 123 -24.01 -6.03 -8.63
N ILE A 124 -22.82 -6.49 -8.26
CA ILE A 124 -21.64 -6.46 -9.15
C ILE A 124 -21.92 -7.29 -10.41
N GLY A 125 -22.44 -8.51 -10.24
CA GLY A 125 -22.75 -9.42 -11.35
C GLY A 125 -23.80 -8.87 -12.31
N SER A 126 -24.91 -8.35 -11.78
CA SER A 126 -26.01 -7.80 -12.60
C SER A 126 -25.65 -6.46 -13.25
N GLY A 127 -24.72 -5.70 -12.67
CA GLY A 127 -24.20 -4.44 -13.21
C GLY A 127 -23.14 -4.59 -14.31
N GLY A 128 -23.10 -5.73 -15.01
CA GLY A 128 -22.12 -6.01 -16.08
C GLY A 128 -20.73 -6.45 -15.58
N GLY A 129 -20.56 -6.63 -14.27
CA GLY A 129 -19.28 -6.93 -13.63
C GLY A 129 -18.98 -8.42 -13.47
N GLY A 130 -19.62 -9.28 -14.27
CA GLY A 130 -19.53 -10.75 -14.10
C GLY A 130 -18.09 -11.29 -14.14
N SER A 131 -17.25 -10.81 -15.06
CA SER A 131 -15.83 -11.21 -15.13
C SER A 131 -15.03 -10.73 -13.92
N TYR A 132 -15.29 -9.50 -13.46
CA TYR A 132 -14.68 -8.94 -12.26
C TYR A 132 -15.08 -9.75 -11.02
N ALA A 133 -16.38 -10.02 -10.85
CA ALA A 133 -16.91 -10.81 -9.74
C ALA A 133 -16.32 -12.23 -9.72
N ALA A 134 -16.21 -12.87 -10.88
CA ALA A 134 -15.60 -14.19 -10.99
C ALA A 134 -14.11 -14.17 -10.59
N ALA A 135 -13.33 -13.22 -11.11
CA ALA A 135 -11.91 -13.07 -10.76
C ALA A 135 -11.72 -12.77 -9.26
N ALA A 136 -12.51 -11.85 -8.70
CA ALA A 136 -12.47 -11.50 -7.29
C ALA A 136 -12.90 -12.68 -6.38
N GLY A 137 -13.90 -13.45 -6.79
CA GLY A 137 -14.36 -14.65 -6.10
C GLY A 137 -13.31 -15.78 -6.09
N LEU A 138 -12.67 -16.04 -7.23
CA LEU A 138 -11.56 -16.99 -7.34
C LEU A 138 -10.38 -16.55 -6.48
N ARG A 139 -10.02 -15.27 -6.52
CA ARG A 139 -8.95 -14.67 -5.72
C ARG A 139 -9.21 -14.85 -4.22
N THR A 140 -10.40 -14.47 -3.76
CA THR A 140 -10.81 -14.60 -2.35
C THR A 140 -10.76 -16.05 -1.89
N SER A 141 -11.31 -16.96 -2.70
CA SER A 141 -11.30 -18.40 -2.40
C SER A 141 -9.88 -18.96 -2.27
N TYR A 142 -8.99 -18.60 -3.20
CA TYR A 142 -7.58 -19.01 -3.17
C TYR A 142 -6.87 -18.54 -1.90
N PHE A 143 -7.01 -17.26 -1.54
CA PHE A 143 -6.33 -16.71 -0.37
C PHE A 143 -6.95 -17.19 0.96
N ALA A 144 -8.27 -17.41 1.01
CA ALA A 144 -8.91 -18.05 2.15
C ALA A 144 -8.45 -19.51 2.33
N ALA A 145 -8.30 -20.26 1.22
CA ALA A 145 -7.74 -21.61 1.27
C ALA A 145 -6.29 -21.59 1.79
N ASN A 146 -5.46 -20.65 1.35
CA ASN A 146 -4.11 -20.47 1.89
C ASN A 146 -4.13 -20.16 3.40
N ALA A 147 -5.04 -19.28 3.87
CA ALA A 147 -5.17 -18.99 5.31
C ALA A 147 -5.44 -20.27 6.12
N LEU A 148 -6.40 -21.09 5.66
CA LEU A 148 -6.72 -22.36 6.30
C LEU A 148 -5.52 -23.32 6.28
N LEU A 149 -4.87 -23.51 5.12
CA LEU A 149 -3.71 -24.38 4.99
C LEU A 149 -2.55 -23.96 5.90
N GLY A 150 -2.26 -22.66 5.97
CA GLY A 150 -1.22 -22.11 6.85
C GLY A 150 -1.51 -22.36 8.32
N SER A 151 -2.75 -22.13 8.76
CA SER A 151 -3.17 -22.39 10.15
C SER A 151 -3.13 -23.88 10.50
N LEU A 152 -3.64 -24.76 9.63
CA LEU A 152 -3.59 -26.22 9.86
C LEU A 152 -2.14 -26.72 9.90
N ALA A 153 -1.28 -26.28 8.98
CA ALA A 153 0.11 -26.69 8.93
C ALA A 153 0.87 -26.26 10.20
N ALA A 154 0.63 -25.04 10.69
CA ALA A 154 1.22 -24.56 11.93
C ALA A 154 0.74 -25.38 13.14
N GLU A 155 -0.55 -25.71 13.20
CA GLU A 155 -1.11 -26.54 14.27
C GLU A 155 -0.50 -27.96 14.27
N VAL A 156 -0.35 -28.58 13.10
CA VAL A 156 0.33 -29.88 12.98
C VAL A 156 1.79 -29.80 13.42
N HIS A 157 2.50 -28.75 13.00
CA HIS A 157 3.91 -28.54 13.36
C HIS A 157 4.10 -28.42 14.88
N GLU A 158 3.24 -27.64 15.55
CA GLU A 158 3.29 -27.47 17.01
C GLU A 158 2.95 -28.78 17.74
N ARG A 159 1.96 -29.56 17.28
CA ARG A 159 1.63 -30.88 17.86
C ARG A 159 2.80 -31.86 17.76
N LEU A 160 3.56 -31.82 16.66
CA LEU A 160 4.73 -32.66 16.47
C LEU A 160 5.90 -32.22 17.37
N GLN A 161 6.09 -30.91 17.56
CA GLN A 161 7.14 -30.35 18.43
C GLN A 161 6.86 -30.54 19.93
N ALA A 162 5.60 -30.39 20.35
CA ALA A 162 5.23 -30.40 21.77
C ALA A 162 5.08 -31.80 22.40
N GLY A 163 5.13 -32.87 21.60
CA GLY A 163 4.72 -34.21 22.03
C GLY A 163 3.22 -34.29 22.34
N ALA A 164 2.68 -35.51 22.46
CA ALA A 164 1.25 -35.75 22.71
C ALA A 164 0.82 -35.27 24.11
N GLY A 165 0.61 -33.97 24.31
CA GLY A 165 0.23 -33.44 25.62
C GLY A 165 -0.10 -31.95 25.75
N SER A 166 0.17 -31.09 24.77
CA SER A 166 -0.16 -29.65 24.91
C SER A 166 -1.36 -29.23 24.06
N GLY A 167 -2.46 -28.89 24.74
CA GLY A 167 -3.65 -28.29 24.15
C GLY A 167 -3.46 -26.80 23.92
N GLY A 168 -2.74 -26.42 22.86
CA GLY A 168 -2.70 -25.03 22.38
C GLY A 168 -4.03 -24.62 21.76
N ARG A 169 -4.44 -23.35 21.94
CA ARG A 169 -5.62 -22.79 21.26
C ARG A 169 -5.41 -22.83 19.74
N SER A 170 -6.34 -23.43 19.00
CA SER A 170 -6.25 -23.53 17.54
C SER A 170 -6.27 -22.13 16.91
N GLY A 171 -5.39 -21.89 15.93
CA GLY A 171 -5.36 -20.67 15.11
C GLY A 171 -6.56 -20.54 14.15
N LEU A 172 -7.53 -21.45 14.23
CA LEU A 172 -8.76 -21.49 13.44
C LEU A 172 -10.00 -20.96 14.19
N ASP A 173 -9.85 -20.52 15.44
CA ASP A 173 -10.97 -20.10 16.30
C ASP A 173 -11.45 -18.67 15.96
N ILE A 174 -11.87 -18.46 14.70
CA ILE A 174 -12.56 -17.24 14.25
C ILE A 174 -14.05 -17.48 14.40
N ASP A 175 -14.70 -16.71 15.27
CA ASP A 175 -16.15 -16.82 15.44
C ASP A 175 -16.91 -16.43 14.15
N ALA A 176 -18.13 -16.94 14.01
CA ALA A 176 -18.93 -16.73 12.81
C ALA A 176 -19.27 -15.25 12.53
N ALA A 177 -19.38 -14.41 13.57
CA ALA A 177 -19.65 -12.99 13.40
C ALA A 177 -18.41 -12.27 12.84
N THR A 178 -17.21 -12.60 13.32
CA THR A 178 -15.94 -12.09 12.79
C THR A 178 -15.71 -12.56 11.36
N ALA A 179 -15.89 -13.86 11.08
CA ALA A 179 -15.70 -14.42 9.74
C ALA A 179 -16.66 -13.80 8.71
N SER A 180 -17.95 -13.69 9.05
CA SER A 180 -18.95 -13.06 8.18
C SER A 180 -18.70 -11.57 7.97
N ARG A 181 -18.22 -10.85 8.99
CA ARG A 181 -17.83 -9.45 8.86
C ARG A 181 -16.63 -9.30 7.92
N LEU A 182 -15.60 -10.12 8.05
CA LEU A 182 -14.45 -10.09 7.15
C LEU A 182 -14.85 -10.36 5.69
N LEU A 183 -15.76 -11.30 5.47
CA LEU A 183 -16.32 -11.55 4.14
C LEU A 183 -17.10 -10.34 3.61
N LEU A 184 -17.93 -9.72 4.45
CA LEU A 184 -18.66 -8.50 4.08
C LEU A 184 -17.70 -7.36 3.71
N GLU A 185 -16.65 -7.14 4.50
CA GLU A 185 -15.60 -6.15 4.19
C GLU A 185 -14.93 -6.46 2.84
N THR A 186 -14.64 -7.73 2.55
CA THR A 186 -14.08 -8.15 1.27
C THR A 186 -14.96 -7.76 0.09
N VAL A 187 -16.25 -8.13 0.11
CA VAL A 187 -17.12 -7.82 -1.02
C VAL A 187 -17.47 -6.33 -1.11
N MET A 188 -17.49 -5.60 0.01
CA MET A 188 -17.62 -4.13 0.00
C MET A 188 -16.44 -3.44 -0.69
N VAL A 189 -15.21 -3.93 -0.49
CA VAL A 189 -14.03 -3.42 -1.21
C VAL A 189 -14.18 -3.68 -2.71
N TYR A 190 -14.60 -4.89 -3.09
CA TYR A 190 -14.82 -5.25 -4.49
C TYR A 190 -15.93 -4.43 -5.15
N GLU A 191 -17.01 -4.13 -4.44
CA GLU A 191 -18.07 -3.23 -4.91
C GLU A 191 -17.51 -1.84 -5.20
N GLN A 192 -16.72 -1.29 -4.27
CA GLN A 192 -16.13 0.03 -4.41
C GLN A 192 -15.12 0.08 -5.56
N ASP A 193 -14.28 -0.95 -5.70
CA ASP A 193 -13.28 -1.08 -6.76
C ASP A 193 -13.94 -1.27 -8.13
N TYR A 194 -14.93 -2.16 -8.24
CA TYR A 194 -15.69 -2.36 -9.48
C TYR A 194 -16.45 -1.10 -9.89
N ARG A 195 -17.08 -0.40 -8.94
CA ARG A 195 -17.78 0.85 -9.23
C ARG A 195 -16.84 1.87 -9.86
N ALA A 196 -15.67 2.09 -9.24
CA ALA A 196 -14.68 3.01 -9.78
C ALA A 196 -14.17 2.59 -11.18
N ILE A 197 -14.04 1.29 -11.44
CA ILE A 197 -13.69 0.77 -12.78
C ILE A 197 -14.82 1.04 -13.79
N SER A 198 -16.07 0.75 -13.43
CA SER A 198 -17.25 0.92 -14.28
C SER A 198 -17.54 2.39 -14.61
N GLU A 199 -17.23 3.30 -13.70
CA GLU A 199 -17.32 4.76 -13.88
C GLU A 199 -16.13 5.32 -14.67
N GLY A 200 -15.17 4.47 -15.09
CA GLY A 200 -13.99 4.87 -15.85
C GLY A 200 -12.98 5.68 -15.03
N GLU A 201 -13.04 5.62 -13.70
CA GLU A 201 -12.10 6.34 -12.85
C GLU A 201 -10.67 5.80 -13.01
N TYR A 202 -10.54 4.48 -13.11
CA TYR A 202 -9.32 3.76 -13.48
C TYR A 202 -9.68 2.47 -14.22
N LYS A 203 -8.69 1.86 -14.88
CA LYS A 203 -8.89 0.66 -15.71
C LYS A 203 -9.07 -0.60 -14.87
N MET A 204 -9.72 -1.60 -15.47
CA MET A 204 -9.67 -2.98 -15.01
C MET A 204 -8.19 -3.39 -14.81
N PRO A 205 -7.83 -4.00 -13.67
CA PRO A 205 -6.45 -4.41 -13.40
C PRO A 205 -5.96 -5.37 -14.47
N TRP A 206 -4.75 -5.16 -15.00
CA TRP A 206 -4.21 -6.01 -16.06
C TRP A 206 -4.10 -7.48 -15.66
N ASP A 207 -3.83 -7.77 -14.38
CA ASP A 207 -3.76 -9.12 -13.83
C ASP A 207 -5.14 -9.76 -13.59
N MET A 208 -6.22 -9.00 -13.73
CA MET A 208 -7.60 -9.52 -13.83
C MET A 208 -8.09 -9.60 -15.27
N ALA A 209 -7.66 -8.68 -16.13
CA ALA A 209 -8.08 -8.62 -17.53
C ALA A 209 -7.39 -9.68 -18.42
N MET A 210 -6.16 -10.08 -18.07
CA MET A 210 -5.34 -10.98 -18.87
C MET A 210 -5.38 -12.42 -18.33
N LEU A 211 -6.11 -13.32 -19.02
CA LEU A 211 -6.15 -14.75 -18.66
C LEU A 211 -4.77 -15.44 -18.74
N GLY A 212 -3.85 -14.90 -19.54
CA GLY A 212 -2.45 -15.37 -19.62
C GLY A 212 -1.54 -14.86 -18.50
N HIS A 213 -2.07 -14.14 -17.52
CA HIS A 213 -1.28 -13.65 -16.39
C HIS A 213 -0.73 -14.81 -15.54
N ARG A 214 0.52 -14.70 -15.07
CA ARG A 214 1.22 -15.78 -14.33
C ARG A 214 0.47 -16.22 -13.07
N GLN A 215 -0.29 -15.31 -12.44
CA GLN A 215 -1.10 -15.62 -11.25
C GLN A 215 -2.18 -16.68 -11.53
N TYR A 216 -2.65 -16.84 -12.77
CA TYR A 216 -3.60 -17.88 -13.15
C TYR A 216 -2.94 -19.21 -13.51
N THR A 217 -1.61 -19.27 -13.56
CA THR A 217 -0.92 -20.53 -13.84
C THR A 217 -0.91 -21.41 -12.59
N PRO A 218 -1.37 -22.68 -12.67
CA PRO A 218 -1.40 -23.57 -11.50
C PRO A 218 -0.04 -23.74 -10.83
N ALA A 219 1.04 -23.83 -11.63
CA ALA A 219 2.39 -23.97 -11.11
C ALA A 219 2.83 -22.76 -10.27
N TYR A 220 2.50 -21.53 -10.71
CA TYR A 220 2.80 -20.32 -9.93
C TYR A 220 1.97 -20.27 -8.66
N ALA A 221 0.66 -20.52 -8.75
CA ALA A 221 -0.25 -20.52 -7.60
C ALA A 221 0.21 -21.55 -6.54
N LEU A 222 0.51 -22.78 -6.94
CA LEU A 222 1.00 -23.82 -6.02
C LEU A 222 2.35 -23.45 -5.38
N ARG A 223 3.27 -22.86 -6.15
CA ARG A 223 4.54 -22.37 -5.61
C ARG A 223 4.32 -21.28 -4.56
N GLN A 224 3.42 -20.33 -4.82
CA GLN A 224 3.10 -19.26 -3.89
C GLN A 224 2.41 -19.77 -2.62
N SER A 225 1.47 -20.72 -2.75
CA SER A 225 0.88 -21.41 -1.61
C SER A 225 1.93 -22.13 -0.76
N ALA A 226 2.87 -22.85 -1.38
CA ALA A 226 3.93 -23.55 -0.66
C ALA A 226 4.84 -22.58 0.12
N LEU A 227 5.29 -21.49 -0.52
CA LEU A 227 6.07 -20.44 0.14
C LEU A 227 5.32 -19.85 1.34
N PHE A 228 4.03 -19.52 1.15
CA PHE A 228 3.20 -18.98 2.21
C PHE A 228 3.01 -19.96 3.36
N VAL A 229 2.70 -21.24 3.09
CA VAL A 229 2.48 -22.24 4.14
C VAL A 229 3.77 -22.44 4.96
N THR A 230 4.92 -22.54 4.31
CA THR A 230 6.22 -22.62 5.00
C THR A 230 6.45 -21.40 5.90
N GLU A 231 6.21 -20.19 5.39
CA GLU A 231 6.37 -18.96 6.18
C GLU A 231 5.33 -18.83 7.30
N ALA A 232 4.10 -19.28 7.09
CA ALA A 232 3.02 -19.26 8.07
C ALA A 232 3.35 -20.15 9.28
N VAL A 233 3.88 -21.36 9.03
CA VAL A 233 4.35 -22.26 10.10
C VAL A 233 5.41 -21.56 10.94
N ALA A 234 6.41 -20.96 10.30
CA ALA A 234 7.49 -20.27 11.01
C ALA A 234 6.98 -19.04 11.79
N THR A 235 6.11 -18.25 11.17
CA THR A 235 5.52 -17.02 11.74
C THR A 235 4.64 -17.33 12.95
N LEU A 236 3.73 -18.31 12.83
CA LEU A 236 2.80 -18.66 13.91
C LEU A 236 3.53 -19.28 15.09
N GLY A 237 4.52 -20.15 14.85
CA GLY A 237 5.38 -20.68 15.92
C GLY A 237 6.13 -19.56 16.66
N ARG A 238 6.71 -18.60 15.92
CA ARG A 238 7.37 -17.42 16.54
C ARG A 238 6.40 -16.55 17.34
N ARG A 239 5.18 -16.31 16.83
CA ARG A 239 4.13 -15.57 17.55
C ARG A 239 3.76 -16.24 18.86
N GLN A 240 3.58 -17.56 18.84
CA GLN A 240 3.22 -18.33 20.03
C GLN A 240 4.32 -18.27 21.10
N ARG A 241 5.58 -18.34 20.68
CA ARG A 241 6.75 -18.25 21.58
C ARG A 241 7.14 -16.82 21.94
N GLN A 242 6.52 -15.82 21.32
CA GLN A 242 6.91 -14.40 21.41
C GLN A 242 8.37 -14.15 21.00
N ASP A 243 8.88 -14.93 20.04
CA ASP A 243 10.25 -14.85 19.56
C ASP A 243 10.46 -13.68 18.59
N ALA A 244 11.52 -12.90 18.81
CA ALA A 244 11.94 -11.80 17.95
C ALA A 244 13.42 -11.92 17.54
N PRO A 245 13.80 -12.91 16.69
CA PRO A 245 15.20 -13.19 16.32
C PRO A 245 15.90 -12.06 15.54
N GLY A 246 15.22 -10.95 15.22
CA GLY A 246 15.77 -9.86 14.42
C GLY A 246 15.97 -10.25 12.96
N VAL A 247 16.86 -9.52 12.28
CA VAL A 247 17.30 -9.84 10.90
C VAL A 247 18.83 -9.98 10.88
N TRP A 248 19.37 -10.65 9.86
CA TRP A 248 20.82 -10.90 9.71
C TRP A 248 21.69 -9.63 9.70
N LEU A 249 21.12 -8.43 9.53
CA LEU A 249 21.78 -7.12 9.61
C LEU A 249 22.12 -6.65 11.04
N GLY A 250 21.95 -7.50 12.06
CA GLY A 250 22.31 -7.17 13.45
C GLY A 250 23.78 -6.72 13.62
N SER A 251 24.66 -7.05 12.68
CA SER A 251 26.09 -6.73 12.67
C SER A 251 26.47 -5.40 11.99
N ALA A 252 25.53 -4.64 11.43
CA ALA A 252 25.79 -3.36 10.74
C ALA A 252 25.15 -2.14 11.45
N PRO A 253 25.75 -1.62 12.54
CA PRO A 253 25.24 -0.44 13.25
C PRO A 253 25.15 0.78 12.32
N GLY A 254 24.00 1.46 12.34
CA GLY A 254 23.80 2.75 11.65
C GLY A 254 23.47 2.67 10.15
N LEU A 255 23.53 1.51 9.51
CA LEU A 255 23.18 1.38 8.09
C LEU A 255 21.66 1.52 7.85
N TYR A 256 20.86 0.98 8.76
CA TYR A 256 19.39 1.04 8.73
C TYR A 256 18.84 1.51 10.08
N PRO A 257 17.68 2.21 10.10
CA PRO A 257 16.93 2.46 11.33
C PRO A 257 16.64 1.16 12.07
N ASP A 258 16.62 1.18 13.41
CA ASP A 258 16.34 -0.02 14.22
C ASP A 258 15.03 -0.70 13.87
N TYR A 259 14.04 0.10 13.47
CA TYR A 259 12.77 -0.40 12.95
C TYR A 259 12.92 -1.36 11.77
N TYR A 260 13.93 -1.23 10.91
CA TYR A 260 14.16 -2.12 9.76
C TYR A 260 14.95 -3.38 10.09
N LYS A 261 15.48 -3.49 11.31
CA LYS A 261 16.31 -4.61 11.77
C LYS A 261 15.53 -5.65 12.59
N ASN A 262 14.21 -5.52 12.63
CA ASN A 262 13.32 -6.45 13.32
C ASN A 262 12.65 -7.42 12.35
N ASN A 263 12.14 -8.52 12.89
CA ASN A 263 11.26 -9.45 12.19
C ASN A 263 9.83 -8.88 12.16
N PHE A 264 9.63 -7.84 11.34
CA PHE A 264 8.33 -7.21 11.18
C PHE A 264 7.24 -8.25 10.84
N HIS A 265 6.07 -8.15 11.48
CA HIS A 265 4.97 -9.14 11.43
C HIS A 265 5.31 -10.58 11.82
N TYR A 266 6.45 -10.81 12.49
CA TYR A 266 7.05 -12.13 12.74
C TYR A 266 7.50 -12.85 11.45
N GLN A 267 7.66 -12.13 10.35
CA GLN A 267 8.14 -12.68 9.08
C GLN A 267 9.65 -12.93 9.13
N THR A 268 10.09 -14.03 8.54
CA THR A 268 11.51 -14.41 8.45
C THR A 268 12.31 -13.30 7.75
N ASP A 269 13.40 -12.84 8.38
CA ASP A 269 14.27 -11.74 7.93
C ASP A 269 13.57 -10.38 7.72
N GLY A 270 12.36 -10.17 8.25
CA GLY A 270 11.65 -8.90 8.10
C GLY A 270 11.49 -8.53 6.62
N TRP A 271 12.02 -7.39 6.20
CA TRP A 271 12.02 -6.96 4.79
C TRP A 271 13.32 -7.31 4.03
N MET A 272 14.28 -7.96 4.69
CA MET A 272 15.69 -7.96 4.28
C MET A 272 16.15 -9.29 3.66
N SER A 273 15.29 -10.01 2.95
CA SER A 273 15.71 -11.18 2.17
C SER A 273 14.86 -11.39 0.91
N SER A 274 15.43 -12.04 -0.11
CA SER A 274 14.68 -12.41 -1.33
C SER A 274 13.54 -13.37 -1.01
N GLY A 275 13.69 -14.25 -0.01
CA GLY A 275 12.63 -15.15 0.45
C GLY A 275 11.44 -14.38 1.03
N SER A 276 11.71 -13.38 1.88
CA SER A 276 10.70 -12.47 2.41
C SER A 276 9.98 -11.71 1.29
N ALA A 277 10.73 -11.15 0.33
CA ALA A 277 10.16 -10.45 -0.82
C ALA A 277 9.25 -11.36 -1.66
N ALA A 278 9.65 -12.62 -1.87
CA ALA A 278 8.92 -13.58 -2.69
C ALA A 278 7.58 -14.04 -2.08
N VAL A 279 7.46 -14.06 -0.75
CA VAL A 279 6.23 -14.48 -0.05
C VAL A 279 5.33 -13.30 0.31
N TYR A 280 5.87 -12.08 0.36
CA TYR A 280 5.19 -10.88 0.88
C TYR A 280 3.79 -10.68 0.31
N GLU A 281 3.65 -10.65 -1.02
CA GLU A 281 2.34 -10.43 -1.67
C GLU A 281 1.31 -11.50 -1.30
N THR A 282 1.72 -12.76 -1.24
CA THR A 282 0.82 -13.86 -0.88
C THR A 282 0.42 -13.77 0.59
N SER A 283 1.37 -13.44 1.48
CA SER A 283 1.10 -13.25 2.91
C SER A 283 0.09 -12.13 3.17
N THR A 284 0.29 -10.98 2.54
CA THR A 284 -0.59 -9.82 2.75
C THR A 284 -1.94 -10.01 2.08
N GLU A 285 -2.00 -10.59 0.89
CA GLU A 285 -3.28 -10.93 0.26
C GLU A 285 -4.04 -11.98 1.06
N THR A 286 -3.37 -12.99 1.62
CA THR A 286 -3.99 -13.94 2.55
C THR A 286 -4.56 -13.24 3.79
N LEU A 287 -3.79 -12.32 4.40
CA LEU A 287 -4.24 -11.53 5.55
C LEU A 287 -5.50 -10.70 5.23
N PHE A 288 -5.60 -10.18 4.01
CA PHE A 288 -6.72 -9.36 3.56
C PHE A 288 -7.76 -10.15 2.75
N LEU A 289 -7.75 -11.48 2.78
CA LEU A 289 -8.70 -12.33 2.04
C LEU A 289 -8.81 -11.99 0.55
N GLY A 290 -7.68 -11.69 -0.10
CA GLY A 290 -7.57 -11.39 -1.52
C GLY A 290 -7.94 -9.96 -1.92
N ARG A 291 -8.25 -9.08 -0.97
CA ARG A 291 -8.70 -7.70 -1.26
C ARG A 291 -7.60 -6.64 -1.19
N GLN A 292 -6.34 -6.99 -0.91
CA GLN A 292 -5.28 -5.98 -0.71
C GLN A 292 -5.11 -5.11 -1.95
N ASP A 293 -4.99 -5.70 -3.13
CA ASP A 293 -4.82 -4.91 -4.34
C ASP A 293 -6.00 -3.99 -4.64
N ALA A 294 -7.22 -4.48 -4.42
CA ALA A 294 -8.43 -3.69 -4.61
C ALA A 294 -8.48 -2.50 -3.62
N MET A 295 -7.99 -2.69 -2.38
CA MET A 295 -7.78 -1.60 -1.43
C MET A 295 -6.73 -0.61 -1.92
N GLN A 296 -5.57 -1.08 -2.39
CA GLN A 296 -4.48 -0.22 -2.87
C GLN A 296 -4.89 0.60 -4.09
N ARG A 297 -5.63 0.01 -5.04
CA ARG A 297 -6.12 0.71 -6.23
C ARG A 297 -7.05 1.88 -5.92
N GLN A 298 -7.69 1.93 -4.75
CA GLN A 298 -8.49 3.10 -4.35
C GLN A 298 -7.66 4.39 -4.33
N THR A 299 -6.35 4.29 -4.10
CA THR A 299 -5.43 5.43 -4.14
C THR A 299 -5.23 6.01 -5.56
N LEU A 300 -5.57 5.27 -6.62
CA LEU A 300 -5.58 5.77 -7.99
C LEU A 300 -6.63 6.87 -8.19
N ARG A 301 -7.74 6.87 -7.43
CA ARG A 301 -8.83 7.85 -7.60
C ARG A 301 -8.34 9.29 -7.37
N PRO A 302 -7.80 9.66 -6.19
CA PRO A 302 -7.29 11.01 -5.98
C PRO A 302 -6.11 11.34 -6.90
N LEU A 303 -5.22 10.38 -7.18
CA LEU A 303 -4.09 10.56 -8.09
C LEU A 303 -4.54 10.96 -9.51
N LEU A 304 -5.42 10.17 -10.12
CA LEU A 304 -5.86 10.40 -11.49
C LEU A 304 -6.74 11.65 -11.60
N ARG A 305 -7.56 11.96 -10.59
CA ARG A 305 -8.33 13.22 -10.54
C ARG A 305 -7.41 14.44 -10.47
N ALA A 306 -6.36 14.40 -9.65
CA ALA A 306 -5.38 15.47 -9.57
C ALA A 306 -4.67 15.67 -10.92
N LEU A 307 -4.24 14.58 -11.56
CA LEU A 307 -3.59 14.65 -12.88
C LEU A 307 -4.52 15.20 -13.97
N ARG A 308 -5.78 14.76 -14.02
CA ARG A 308 -6.80 15.29 -14.95
C ARG A 308 -6.97 16.80 -14.80
N ARG A 309 -6.99 17.33 -13.57
CA ARG A 309 -7.09 18.79 -13.31
C ARG A 309 -5.89 19.58 -13.83
N THR A 310 -4.70 18.97 -13.87
CA THR A 310 -3.49 19.61 -14.40
C THR A 310 -3.32 19.46 -15.92
N GLY A 311 -4.07 18.55 -16.55
CA GLY A 311 -3.88 18.19 -17.96
C GLY A 311 -2.56 17.44 -18.24
N ALA A 312 -1.84 16.99 -17.21
CA ALA A 312 -0.56 16.31 -17.36
C ALA A 312 -0.72 14.96 -18.05
N SER A 313 -0.13 14.82 -19.23
CA SER A 313 -0.34 13.66 -20.10
C SER A 313 0.79 12.61 -20.02
N ALA A 314 1.94 12.99 -19.45
CA ALA A 314 3.11 12.16 -19.14
C ALA A 314 3.75 12.65 -17.82
N PRO A 315 3.09 12.44 -16.66
CA PRO A 315 3.57 12.95 -15.38
C PRO A 315 4.81 12.20 -14.90
N LYS A 316 5.58 12.82 -14.01
CA LYS A 316 6.59 12.14 -13.19
C LYS A 316 5.93 11.66 -11.90
N VAL A 317 6.06 10.38 -11.60
CA VAL A 317 5.44 9.74 -10.44
C VAL A 317 6.53 9.11 -9.59
N LEU A 318 6.55 9.43 -8.29
CA LEU A 318 7.43 8.80 -7.31
C LEU A 318 6.56 7.98 -6.34
N GLU A 319 6.82 6.67 -6.26
CA GLU A 319 6.25 5.79 -5.25
C GLU A 319 7.30 5.56 -4.15
N VAL A 320 7.00 6.01 -2.94
CA VAL A 320 7.87 5.88 -1.76
C VAL A 320 7.40 4.69 -0.93
N ALA A 321 8.35 3.85 -0.50
CA ALA A 321 8.08 2.56 0.14
C ALA A 321 7.24 1.65 -0.76
N CYS A 322 7.72 1.46 -2.00
CA CYS A 322 6.98 0.75 -3.05
C CYS A 322 6.82 -0.76 -2.79
N GLY A 323 7.50 -1.31 -1.78
CA GLY A 323 7.48 -2.74 -1.54
C GLY A 323 8.00 -3.51 -2.75
N THR A 324 7.31 -4.60 -3.09
CA THR A 324 7.57 -5.39 -4.31
C THR A 324 7.14 -4.70 -5.61
N GLY A 325 6.80 -3.41 -5.59
CA GLY A 325 6.38 -2.66 -6.79
C GLY A 325 5.04 -3.13 -7.37
N ARG A 326 4.21 -3.81 -6.58
CA ARG A 326 2.91 -4.31 -7.05
C ARG A 326 1.98 -3.17 -7.46
N PHE A 327 1.85 -2.14 -6.62
CA PHE A 327 1.02 -0.98 -6.90
C PHE A 327 1.54 -0.17 -8.10
N ALA A 328 2.87 -0.07 -8.28
CA ALA A 328 3.48 0.51 -9.48
C ALA A 328 2.91 -0.08 -10.79
N THR A 329 2.61 -1.37 -10.84
CA THR A 329 2.02 -1.99 -12.05
C THR A 329 0.63 -1.41 -12.36
N PHE A 330 -0.22 -1.17 -11.36
CA PHE A 330 -1.52 -0.54 -11.54
C PHE A 330 -1.42 0.95 -11.92
N VAL A 331 -0.40 1.65 -11.41
CA VAL A 331 -0.09 3.01 -11.85
C VAL A 331 0.27 3.01 -13.34
N ARG A 332 1.09 2.06 -13.80
CA ARG A 332 1.47 1.95 -15.22
C ARG A 332 0.29 1.63 -16.13
N ASP A 333 -0.64 0.78 -15.71
CA ASP A 333 -1.86 0.49 -16.48
C ASP A 333 -2.64 1.77 -16.80
N ASN A 334 -2.74 2.64 -15.81
CA ASN A 334 -3.52 3.87 -15.88
C ASN A 334 -2.73 5.04 -16.47
N LEU A 335 -1.41 5.06 -16.30
CA LEU A 335 -0.49 6.10 -16.75
C LEU A 335 0.68 5.52 -17.55
N PRO A 336 0.45 4.91 -18.72
CA PRO A 336 1.48 4.17 -19.46
C PRO A 336 2.63 5.05 -19.98
N ARG A 337 2.45 6.37 -20.00
CA ARG A 337 3.48 7.35 -20.40
C ARG A 337 4.15 8.06 -19.22
N ALA A 338 3.81 7.70 -17.98
CA ALA A 338 4.42 8.32 -16.81
C ALA A 338 5.87 7.86 -16.63
N GLU A 339 6.72 8.80 -16.22
CA GLU A 339 8.05 8.52 -15.70
C GLU A 339 7.89 8.06 -14.23
N LEU A 340 7.77 6.76 -14.03
CA LEU A 340 7.56 6.16 -12.71
C LEU A 340 8.90 5.77 -12.06
N THR A 341 9.19 6.38 -10.92
CA THR A 341 10.29 6.02 -10.01
C THR A 341 9.70 5.34 -8.78
N ALA A 342 10.25 4.19 -8.39
CA ALA A 342 9.85 3.46 -7.21
C ALA A 342 11.06 3.35 -6.27
N THR A 343 10.87 3.63 -4.98
CA THR A 343 11.93 3.57 -3.97
C THR A 343 11.47 2.79 -2.75
N ASP A 344 12.38 1.98 -2.21
CA ASP A 344 12.21 1.23 -0.97
C ASP A 344 13.56 1.15 -0.25
N LEU A 345 13.54 0.96 1.06
CA LEU A 345 14.76 0.77 1.84
C LEU A 345 15.29 -0.66 1.73
N SER A 346 14.43 -1.64 1.44
CA SER A 346 14.86 -3.01 1.21
C SER A 346 15.38 -3.20 -0.23
N PRO A 347 16.66 -3.58 -0.42
CA PRO A 347 17.18 -3.91 -1.74
C PRO A 347 16.50 -5.14 -2.35
N PHE A 348 16.02 -6.07 -1.50
CA PHE A 348 15.31 -7.29 -1.94
C PHE A 348 13.91 -6.97 -2.44
N TYR A 349 13.25 -5.99 -1.84
CA TYR A 349 11.96 -5.50 -2.31
C TYR A 349 12.13 -4.75 -3.64
N LEU A 350 13.19 -3.95 -3.77
CA LEU A 350 13.54 -3.30 -5.04
C LEU A 350 13.89 -4.32 -6.15
N GLU A 351 14.54 -5.44 -5.81
CA GLU A 351 14.76 -6.54 -6.75
C GLU A 351 13.42 -7.13 -7.23
N ALA A 352 12.52 -7.47 -6.31
CA ALA A 352 11.17 -7.95 -6.65
C ALA A 352 10.37 -6.92 -7.46
N ALA A 353 10.48 -5.63 -7.12
CA ALA A 353 9.87 -4.53 -7.87
C ALA A 353 10.38 -4.48 -9.31
N ARG A 354 11.69 -4.62 -9.52
CA ARG A 354 12.29 -4.69 -10.85
C ARG A 354 11.79 -5.90 -11.64
N GLU A 355 11.67 -7.06 -11.00
CA GLU A 355 11.14 -8.28 -11.64
C GLU A 355 9.67 -8.15 -12.03
N ASN A 356 8.85 -7.57 -11.15
CA ASN A 356 7.44 -7.28 -11.40
C ASN A 356 7.27 -6.27 -12.55
N ASP A 357 8.06 -5.20 -12.56
CA ASP A 357 8.09 -4.21 -13.65
C ASP A 357 8.50 -4.85 -14.98
N ALA A 358 9.56 -5.66 -14.97
CA ALA A 358 10.04 -6.35 -16.16
C ALA A 358 9.01 -7.35 -16.69
N TYR A 359 8.31 -8.06 -15.80
CA TYR A 359 7.22 -8.96 -16.18
C TYR A 359 6.04 -8.18 -16.79
N TRP A 360 5.61 -7.09 -16.16
CA TRP A 360 4.57 -6.20 -16.69
C TRP A 360 4.90 -5.71 -18.10
N ARG A 361 6.15 -5.28 -18.34
CA ARG A 361 6.59 -4.81 -19.67
C ARG A 361 6.55 -5.89 -20.74
N ARG A 362 6.92 -7.12 -20.40
CA ARG A 362 6.94 -8.26 -21.35
C ARG A 362 5.55 -8.83 -21.61
N ALA A 363 4.68 -8.81 -20.61
CA ALA A 363 3.35 -9.42 -20.68
C ALA A 363 2.32 -8.53 -21.38
N ARG A 364 2.65 -7.27 -21.65
CA ARG A 364 1.75 -6.35 -22.34
C ARG A 364 1.65 -6.72 -23.83
N PRO A 365 0.44 -6.84 -24.40
CA PRO A 365 0.24 -7.06 -25.83
C PRO A 365 0.70 -5.86 -26.67
#